data_AF-A0AAE6M965-F1
#
_entry.id   AF-A0AAE6M965-F1
#
_cell.length_a   1.000
_cell.length_b   1.000
_cell.length_c   1.000
_cell.angle_alpha   90.00
_cell.angle_beta   90.00
_cell.angle_gamma   90.00
#
_symmetry.space_group_name_H-M   'P 1'
#
loop_
_entity.id
_entity.type
_entity.pdbx_description
1 polymer ?
#
loop_
_entity_poly.entity_id
_entity_poly.type
_entity_poly.pdbx_seq_one_letter_code
_entity_poly.pdbx_strand_id
1 'polypeptide(L)'
;MNEINVADVREFFSLNGLSDAEITPHLNSAINKFSTKQMAQWDYKEAVCCQTIANCATLLFSKGMNNLESLETIYQGFGDINAFKNLWEDRANALLHKNESAIGAFYWASV
;
A
#
# COMPACT_ATOMS: atom_id res chain seq x y z
N MET A 1 4.32 5.49 -18.31
CA MET A 1 4.36 5.15 -16.87
C MET A 1 4.51 3.64 -16.80
N ASN A 2 5.47 3.10 -16.05
CA ASN A 2 5.53 1.65 -15.87
C ASN A 2 4.23 1.21 -15.18
N GLU A 3 3.53 0.27 -15.81
CA GLU A 3 2.25 -0.25 -15.35
C GLU A 3 2.47 -1.05 -14.05
N ILE A 4 1.79 -0.65 -12.98
CA ILE A 4 1.83 -1.40 -11.70
C ILE A 4 0.89 -2.60 -11.83
N ASN A 5 1.39 -3.77 -11.52
CA ASN A 5 0.65 -5.03 -11.63
C ASN A 5 0.66 -5.80 -10.29
N VAL A 6 -0.05 -6.93 -10.26
CA VAL A 6 -0.16 -7.76 -9.05
C VAL A 6 1.20 -8.31 -8.59
N ALA A 7 2.14 -8.57 -9.51
CA ALA A 7 3.47 -9.07 -9.15
C ALA A 7 4.26 -8.01 -8.35
N ASP A 8 4.12 -6.73 -8.68
CA ASP A 8 4.70 -5.63 -7.89
C ASP A 8 4.17 -5.63 -6.45
N VAL A 9 2.87 -5.83 -6.27
CA VAL A 9 2.26 -5.89 -4.92
C VAL A 9 2.81 -7.08 -4.12
N ARG A 10 2.98 -8.24 -4.78
CA ARG A 10 3.52 -9.46 -4.17
C ARG A 10 5.00 -9.33 -3.80
N GLU A 11 5.77 -8.56 -4.55
CA GLU A 11 7.15 -8.22 -4.23
C GLU A 11 7.23 -7.39 -2.94
N PHE A 12 6.28 -6.47 -2.73
CA PHE A 12 6.20 -5.65 -1.51
C PHE A 12 5.71 -6.44 -0.29
N PHE A 13 4.71 -7.29 -0.48
CA PHE A 13 4.16 -8.10 0.59
C PHE A 13 3.58 -9.39 0.03
N SER A 14 3.98 -10.50 0.65
CA SER A 14 3.54 -11.81 0.22
C SER A 14 2.06 -12.03 0.58
N LEU A 15 1.16 -11.65 -0.34
CA LEU A 15 -0.29 -11.89 -0.29
C LEU A 15 -0.61 -13.36 -0.61
N ASN A 16 0.11 -14.28 0.02
CA ASN A 16 -0.07 -15.71 -0.18
C ASN A 16 -1.49 -16.09 0.22
N GLY A 17 -2.15 -16.87 -0.64
CA GLY A 17 -3.51 -17.33 -0.42
C GLY A 17 -4.63 -16.40 -0.90
N LEU A 18 -4.29 -15.23 -1.45
CA LEU A 18 -5.13 -14.53 -2.41
C LEU A 18 -4.68 -14.86 -3.84
N SER A 19 -5.64 -15.10 -4.72
CA SER A 19 -5.40 -15.20 -6.16
C SER A 19 -5.22 -13.81 -6.79
N ASP A 20 -4.61 -13.74 -7.97
CA ASP A 20 -4.42 -12.46 -8.67
C ASP A 20 -5.76 -11.81 -9.05
N ALA A 21 -6.78 -12.63 -9.33
CA ALA A 21 -8.15 -12.16 -9.59
C ALA A 21 -8.78 -11.50 -8.35
N GLU A 22 -8.47 -11.97 -7.14
CA GLU A 22 -8.90 -11.34 -5.90
C GLU A 22 -8.15 -10.03 -5.62
N ILE A 23 -6.86 -9.94 -5.99
CA ILE A 23 -6.03 -8.75 -5.74
C ILE A 23 -6.32 -7.63 -6.76
N THR A 24 -6.57 -7.96 -8.02
CA THR A 24 -6.77 -7.01 -9.12
C THR A 24 -7.78 -5.88 -8.84
N PRO A 25 -9.01 -6.14 -8.33
CA PRO A 25 -9.95 -5.06 -8.03
C PRO A 25 -9.42 -4.10 -6.95
N HIS A 26 -8.69 -4.61 -5.96
CA HIS A 26 -8.08 -3.79 -4.91
C HIS A 26 -6.91 -2.94 -5.42
N LEU A 27 -6.13 -3.50 -6.35
CA LEU A 27 -5.06 -2.79 -7.06
C LEU A 27 -5.64 -1.66 -7.93
N ASN A 28 -6.66 -1.94 -8.73
CA ASN A 28 -7.31 -0.94 -9.57
C ASN A 28 -7.91 0.20 -8.73
N SER A 29 -8.49 -0.12 -7.58
CA SER A 29 -8.98 0.88 -6.63
C SER A 29 -7.85 1.77 -6.10
N ALA A 30 -6.70 1.19 -5.74
CA ALA A 30 -5.53 1.93 -5.30
C ALA A 30 -4.94 2.83 -6.41
N ILE A 31 -4.78 2.30 -7.63
CA ILE A 31 -4.33 3.07 -8.80
C ILE A 31 -5.25 4.28 -9.01
N ASN A 32 -6.56 4.07 -8.99
CA ASN A 32 -7.54 5.15 -9.16
C ASN A 32 -7.42 6.20 -8.05
N LYS A 33 -7.25 5.79 -6.77
CA LYS A 33 -7.06 6.72 -5.64
C LYS A 33 -5.86 7.65 -5.84
N PHE A 34 -4.76 7.15 -6.40
CA PHE A 34 -3.53 7.93 -6.59
C PHE A 34 -3.36 8.50 -8.01
N SER A 35 -4.25 8.18 -8.95
CA SER A 35 -4.16 8.59 -10.37
C SER A 35 -4.02 10.10 -10.59
N THR A 36 -4.58 10.91 -9.70
CA THR A 36 -4.56 12.38 -9.77
C THR A 36 -3.43 13.01 -8.97
N LYS A 37 -2.62 12.20 -8.27
CA LYS A 37 -1.57 12.67 -7.37
C LYS A 37 -0.25 12.76 -8.11
N GLN A 38 0.43 13.90 -8.00
CA GLN A 38 1.78 14.07 -8.52
C GLN A 38 2.78 13.54 -7.50
N MET A 39 3.44 12.44 -7.85
CA MET A 39 4.42 11.77 -7.00
C MET A 39 5.59 11.30 -7.87
N ALA A 40 6.78 11.18 -7.28
CA ALA A 40 7.88 10.48 -7.93
C ALA A 40 7.47 9.04 -8.27
N GLN A 41 7.98 8.49 -9.38
CA GLN A 41 7.56 7.17 -9.88
C GLN A 41 7.68 6.06 -8.81
N TRP A 42 8.75 6.07 -8.02
CA TRP A 42 8.94 5.11 -6.92
C TRP A 42 7.96 5.32 -5.77
N ASP A 43 7.75 6.57 -5.34
CA ASP A 43 6.80 6.89 -4.28
C ASP A 43 5.36 6.51 -4.72
N TYR A 44 5.01 6.71 -6.00
CA TYR A 44 3.73 6.27 -6.57
C TYR A 44 3.59 4.74 -6.52
N LYS A 45 4.61 4.00 -6.99
CA LYS A 45 4.62 2.53 -6.97
C LYS A 45 4.40 2.01 -5.54
N GLU A 46 5.15 2.53 -4.58
CA GLU A 46 5.05 2.11 -3.19
C GLU A 46 3.69 2.47 -2.57
N ALA A 47 3.17 3.68 -2.80
CA ALA A 47 1.87 4.09 -2.28
C ALA A 47 0.72 3.22 -2.79
N VAL A 48 0.72 2.89 -4.09
CA VAL A 48 -0.26 1.98 -4.70
C VAL A 48 -0.16 0.58 -4.10
N CYS A 49 1.06 0.03 -3.95
CA CYS A 49 1.25 -1.30 -3.36
C CYS A 49 0.76 -1.35 -1.91
N CYS A 50 1.15 -0.37 -1.09
CA CYS A 50 0.73 -0.27 0.31
C CYS A 50 -0.80 -0.17 0.44
N GLN A 51 -1.44 0.71 -0.34
CA GLN A 51 -2.90 0.83 -0.32
C GLN A 51 -3.58 -0.45 -0.82
N THR A 52 -3.00 -1.16 -1.79
CA THR A 52 -3.55 -2.45 -2.25
C THR A 52 -3.52 -3.47 -1.13
N ILE A 53 -2.41 -3.56 -0.38
CA ILE A 53 -2.28 -4.46 0.78
C ILE A 53 -3.31 -4.11 1.85
N ALA A 54 -3.48 -2.83 2.17
CA ALA A 54 -4.53 -2.36 3.09
C ALA A 54 -5.94 -2.76 2.63
N ASN A 55 -6.24 -2.59 1.34
CA ASN A 55 -7.53 -2.96 0.76
C ASN A 55 -7.79 -4.47 0.83
N CYS A 56 -6.73 -5.30 0.75
CA CYS A 56 -6.82 -6.76 0.86
C CYS A 56 -6.98 -7.28 2.30
N ALA A 57 -6.87 -6.44 3.32
CA ALA A 57 -6.90 -6.83 4.73
C ALA A 57 -8.10 -7.73 5.08
N THR A 58 -9.31 -7.34 4.67
CA THR A 58 -10.54 -8.10 4.96
C THR A 58 -10.53 -9.49 4.32
N LEU A 59 -10.00 -9.62 3.11
CA LEU A 59 -9.92 -10.92 2.42
C LEU A 59 -8.85 -11.83 3.06
N LEU A 60 -7.72 -11.28 3.49
CA LEU A 60 -6.69 -12.05 4.18
C LEU A 60 -7.23 -12.62 5.51
N PHE A 61 -7.87 -11.78 6.31
CA PHE A 61 -8.42 -12.19 7.60
C PHE A 61 -9.60 -13.16 7.44
N SER A 62 -10.48 -12.99 6.44
CA SER A 62 -11.61 -13.90 6.22
C SER A 62 -11.17 -15.30 5.80
N LYS A 63 -9.98 -15.44 5.19
CA LYS A 63 -9.37 -16.73 4.82
C LYS A 63 -8.52 -17.34 5.95
N GLY A 64 -8.52 -16.75 7.15
CA GLY A 64 -7.70 -17.23 8.26
C GLY A 64 -6.20 -17.03 8.01
N MET A 65 -5.83 -16.13 7.09
CA MET A 65 -4.44 -15.73 6.82
C MET A 65 -4.05 -14.53 7.69
N ASN A 66 -4.61 -14.47 8.90
CA ASN A 66 -4.18 -13.58 9.98
C ASN A 66 -2.85 -14.05 10.61
N ASN A 67 -2.50 -15.34 10.44
CA ASN A 67 -1.19 -15.89 10.76
C ASN A 67 -0.19 -15.50 9.68
N LEU A 68 0.31 -14.27 9.78
CA LEU A 68 1.51 -13.82 9.10
C LEU A 68 2.76 -14.44 9.77
N GLU A 69 2.82 -15.77 9.89
CA GLU A 69 3.89 -16.50 10.58
C GLU A 69 5.29 -16.20 10.00
N SER A 70 5.39 -15.73 8.74
CA SER A 70 6.66 -15.25 8.16
C SER A 70 7.08 -13.84 8.62
N LEU A 71 6.25 -13.14 9.40
CA LEU A 71 6.50 -11.81 9.96
C LEU A 71 6.60 -11.82 11.49
N GLU A 72 6.69 -13.00 12.13
CA GLU A 72 6.79 -13.17 13.60
C GLU A 72 7.91 -12.32 14.23
N THR A 73 8.97 -11.98 13.49
CA THR A 73 10.09 -11.18 13.99
C THR A 73 9.93 -9.67 13.82
N ILE A 74 9.02 -9.19 12.95
CA ILE A 74 8.82 -7.75 12.69
C ILE A 74 7.48 -7.25 13.23
N TYR A 75 6.44 -8.11 13.28
CA TYR A 75 5.09 -7.70 13.65
C TYR A 75 4.42 -8.77 14.53
N GLN A 76 4.69 -8.73 15.83
CA GLN A 76 3.92 -9.49 16.81
C GLN A 76 2.44 -9.07 16.74
N GLY A 77 1.62 -9.94 16.14
CA GLY A 77 0.18 -10.00 16.34
C GLY A 77 -0.64 -8.85 15.76
N PHE A 78 -0.92 -8.90 14.46
CA PHE A 78 -2.17 -8.30 13.97
C PHE A 78 -3.35 -9.21 14.35
N GLY A 79 -3.68 -9.24 15.64
CA GLY A 79 -4.98 -9.75 16.11
C GLY A 79 -6.15 -8.85 15.69
N ASP A 80 -5.84 -7.68 15.13
CA ASP A 80 -6.79 -6.67 14.70
C ASP A 80 -6.56 -6.30 13.22
N ILE A 81 -7.56 -6.59 12.39
CA ILE A 81 -7.62 -6.20 10.97
C ILE A 81 -7.44 -4.70 10.77
N ASN A 82 -7.92 -3.87 11.70
CA ASN A 82 -7.82 -2.42 11.61
C ASN A 82 -6.39 -1.95 11.81
N ALA A 83 -5.66 -2.56 12.74
CA ALA A 83 -4.25 -2.25 12.94
C ALA A 83 -3.42 -2.59 11.69
N PHE A 84 -3.69 -3.74 11.05
CA PHE A 84 -3.02 -4.11 9.80
C PHE A 84 -3.33 -3.11 8.69
N LYS A 85 -4.62 -2.81 8.51
CA LYS A 85 -5.08 -1.85 7.49
C LYS A 85 -4.44 -0.47 7.70
N ASN A 86 -4.51 0.05 8.93
CA ASN A 86 -4.01 1.38 9.26
C ASN A 86 -2.50 1.50 9.00
N LEU A 87 -1.70 0.49 9.35
CA LEU A 87 -0.25 0.50 9.08
C LEU A 87 0.05 0.75 7.60
N TRP A 88 -0.62 0.01 6.72
CA TRP A 88 -0.39 0.10 5.28
C TRP A 88 -1.00 1.37 4.67
N GLU A 89 -2.14 1.85 5.18
CA GLU A 89 -2.71 3.14 4.77
C GLU A 89 -1.82 4.31 5.21
N ASP A 90 -1.29 4.29 6.43
CA ASP A 90 -0.40 5.32 6.95
C ASP A 90 0.89 5.41 6.14
N ARG A 91 1.47 4.27 5.76
CA ARG A 91 2.64 4.24 4.87
C ARG A 91 2.33 4.82 3.49
N ALA A 92 1.19 4.49 2.90
CA ALA A 92 0.77 5.05 1.61
C ALA A 92 0.56 6.58 1.70
N ASN A 93 -0.05 7.05 2.79
CA ASN A 93 -0.31 8.47 3.02
C ASN A 93 0.96 9.26 3.35
N ALA A 94 1.94 8.67 4.04
CA ALA A 94 3.23 9.32 4.32
C ALA A 94 3.97 9.71 3.02
N LEU A 95 3.85 8.91 1.96
CA LEU A 95 4.45 9.20 0.66
C LEU A 95 3.76 10.35 -0.07
N LEU A 96 2.44 10.54 0.13
CA LEU A 96 1.73 11.73 -0.32
C LEU A 96 2.30 12.98 0.37
N HIS A 97 2.38 12.95 1.70
CA HIS A 97 2.81 14.09 2.48
C HIS A 97 4.30 14.42 2.31
N LYS A 98 5.15 13.43 2.03
CA LYS A 98 6.55 13.65 1.62
C LYS A 98 6.63 14.51 0.35
N ASN A 99 5.78 14.23 -0.64
CA ASN A 99 5.73 15.01 -1.87
C ASN A 99 5.08 16.40 -1.66
N GLU A 100 4.01 16.49 -0.86
CA GLU A 100 3.39 17.78 -0.52
C GLU A 100 4.33 18.70 0.26
N SER A 101 5.12 18.14 1.19
CA SER A 101 6.13 18.88 1.95
C SER A 101 7.29 19.34 1.07
N ALA A 102 7.70 18.53 0.09
CA ALA A 102 8.72 18.92 -0.89
C ALA A 102 8.23 20.04 -1.82
N ILE A 103 6.98 19.98 -2.29
CA ILE A 103 6.36 21.04 -3.09
C ILE A 103 6.20 22.32 -2.27
N GLY A 104 5.77 22.21 -1.01
CA GLY A 104 5.67 23.34 -0.07
C GLY A 104 7.02 23.99 0.20
N ALA A 105 8.08 23.21 0.42
CA ALA A 105 9.43 23.72 0.64
C ALA A 105 10.02 24.43 -0.60
N PHE A 106 9.74 23.93 -1.81
CA PHE A 106 10.14 24.62 -3.04
C PHE A 106 9.41 25.95 -3.25
N TYR A 107 8.13 26.04 -2.86
CA TYR A 107 7.35 27.27 -3.00
C TYR A 107 7.92 28.41 -2.13
N TRP A 108 8.34 28.14 -0.89
CA TRP A 108 8.93 29.15 0.00
C TRP A 108 10.38 29.56 -0.34
N ALA A 109 11.12 28.73 -1.07
CA ALA A 109 12.48 29.05 -1.52
C ALA A 109 12.51 29.87 -2.83
N SER A 110 11.34 30.10 -3.44
CA SER A 110 11.17 30.77 -4.74
C SER A 110 10.51 32.16 -4.65
N VAL A 111 10.24 32.64 -3.43
CA VAL A 111 9.67 33.98 -3.13
C VAL A 111 10.71 34.78 -2.36
#